data_AF-A0A349PLP5-F1
#
_entry.id   AF-A0A349PLP5-F1
#
_cell.length_a   1.000
_cell.length_b   1.000
_cell.length_c   1.000
_cell.angle_alpha   90.00
_cell.angle_beta   90.00
_cell.angle_gamma   90.00
#
_symmetry.space_group_name_H-M   'P 1'
#
loop_
_entity.id
_entity.type
_entity.pdbx_description
1 polymer ?
#
loop_
_entity_poly.entity_id
_entity_poly.type
_entity_poly.pdbx_seq_one_letter_code
_entity_poly.pdbx_strand_id
1 'polypeptide(L)' 'LSSQLGIELDFRSNYKAEYGKYQTNVPNIFTAGDMRRGQSLIVWAISEGREAARQVDLYLMGSSDLPTKEGGDLPGV' A
#
# COMPACT_ATOMS: atom_id res chain seq x y z
N LEU A 1 2.95 -17.81 3.06
CA LEU A 1 2.51 -16.71 3.93
C LEU A 1 1.08 -16.26 3.62
N SER A 2 0.74 -15.90 2.38
CA SER A 2 -0.64 -15.51 2.01
C SER A 2 -1.70 -16.53 2.44
N SER A 3 -1.46 -17.83 2.22
CA SER A 3 -2.33 -18.92 2.66
C SER A 3 -2.46 -19.04 4.19
N GLN A 4 -1.39 -18.75 4.93
CA GLN A 4 -1.39 -18.82 6.40
C GLN A 4 -2.15 -17.64 7.02
N LEU A 5 -2.14 -16.49 6.34
CA LEU A 5 -2.81 -15.27 6.79
C LEU A 5 -4.21 -15.09 6.17
N GLY A 6 -4.62 -15.93 5.22
CA GLY A 6 -5.90 -15.81 4.53
C GLY A 6 -5.99 -14.63 3.56
N ILE A 7 -4.85 -14.18 3.03
CA ILE A 7 -4.78 -13.02 2.12
C ILE A 7 -5.14 -13.45 0.70
N GLU A 8 -6.11 -12.76 0.10
CA GLU A 8 -6.47 -12.93 -1.31
C GLU A 8 -5.33 -12.48 -2.23
N LEU A 9 -5.12 -13.24 -3.30
CA LEU A 9 -4.18 -12.88 -4.35
C LEU A 9 -4.93 -12.36 -5.59
N ASP A 10 -4.28 -11.51 -6.38
CA ASP A 10 -4.75 -11.14 -7.71
C ASP A 10 -4.40 -12.24 -8.75
N PHE A 11 -4.79 -12.02 -10.01
CA PHE A 11 -4.53 -12.94 -11.12
C PHE A 11 -3.04 -13.14 -11.44
N ARG A 12 -2.16 -12.27 -10.91
CA ARG A 12 -0.70 -12.29 -11.07
C ARG A 12 0.01 -12.86 -9.84
N SER A 13 -0.74 -13.41 -8.87
CA SER A 13 -0.23 -13.91 -7.59
C SER A 13 0.34 -12.84 -6.64
N ASN A 14 0.01 -11.56 -6.85
CA ASN A 14 0.32 -10.49 -5.91
C ASN A 14 -0.76 -10.40 -4.83
N TYR A 15 -0.44 -9.78 -3.69
CA TYR A 15 -1.37 -9.58 -2.59
C TYR A 15 -2.39 -8.54 -3.01
N LYS A 16 -3.66 -8.94 -3.03
CA LYS A 16 -4.75 -8.09 -3.51
C LYS A 16 -5.03 -7.00 -2.49
N ALA A 17 -4.88 -5.76 -2.92
CA ALA A 17 -5.27 -4.57 -2.17
C ALA A 17 -5.73 -3.47 -3.14
N GLU A 18 -6.77 -2.74 -2.74
CA GLU A 18 -7.30 -1.64 -3.54
C GLU A 18 -6.28 -0.50 -3.66
N TYR A 19 -6.16 0.08 -4.87
CA TYR A 19 -5.30 1.23 -5.11
C TYR A 19 -5.70 2.39 -4.19
N GLY A 20 -4.72 3.04 -3.58
CA GLY A 20 -4.95 4.14 -2.63
C GLY A 20 -5.25 3.70 -1.20
N LYS A 21 -5.77 2.49 -0.98
CA LYS A 21 -6.08 1.97 0.38
C LYS A 21 -5.00 1.06 0.94
N TYR A 22 -4.32 0.29 0.08
CA TYR A 22 -3.22 -0.62 0.45
C TYR A 22 -3.57 -1.72 1.46
N GLN A 23 -4.79 -1.75 1.99
CA GLN A 23 -5.30 -2.77 2.88
C GLN A 23 -5.71 -4.01 2.09
N THR A 24 -5.33 -5.17 2.60
CA THR A 24 -5.77 -6.47 2.08
C THR A 24 -7.21 -6.78 2.50
N ASN A 25 -7.74 -7.92 2.08
CA ASN A 25 -9.01 -8.44 2.59
C ASN A 25 -8.98 -8.73 4.10
N VAL A 26 -7.79 -8.89 4.70
CA VAL A 26 -7.63 -9.16 6.12
C VAL A 26 -7.42 -7.84 6.87
N PRO A 27 -8.27 -7.51 7.88
CA PRO A 27 -8.11 -6.31 8.68
C PRO A 27 -6.72 -6.21 9.32
N ASN A 28 -6.19 -4.99 9.44
CA ASN A 28 -4.86 -4.69 9.99
C ASN A 28 -3.67 -5.19 9.15
N ILE A 29 -3.89 -5.81 7.98
CA ILE A 29 -2.82 -6.23 7.07
C ILE A 29 -2.83 -5.36 5.82
N PHE A 30 -1.69 -4.73 5.55
CA PHE A 30 -1.46 -3.84 4.41
C PHE A 30 -0.34 -4.39 3.53
N THR A 31 -0.36 -4.05 2.25
CA THR A 31 0.67 -4.46 1.27
C THR A 31 1.00 -3.31 0.32
N ALA A 32 2.26 -3.24 -0.11
CA ALA A 32 2.80 -2.18 -0.96
C ALA A 32 3.98 -2.70 -1.78
N GLY A 33 4.36 -1.96 -2.82
CA GLY A 33 5.53 -2.29 -3.65
C GLY A 33 5.35 -3.61 -4.39
N ASP A 34 6.43 -4.36 -4.55
CA ASP A 34 6.44 -5.58 -5.38
C ASP A 34 5.44 -6.64 -4.91
N MET A 35 5.15 -6.73 -3.60
CA MET A 35 4.16 -7.68 -3.08
C MET A 35 2.74 -7.40 -3.55
N ARG A 36 2.39 -6.13 -3.83
CA ARG A 36 1.07 -5.69 -4.27
C ARG A 36 1.00 -5.48 -5.79
N ARG A 37 2.05 -4.87 -6.36
CA ARG A 37 2.12 -4.42 -7.75
C ARG A 37 2.74 -5.47 -8.69
N GLY A 38 3.51 -6.41 -8.14
CA GLY A 38 4.46 -7.24 -8.87
C GLY A 38 5.78 -6.50 -9.12
N GLN A 39 6.76 -7.20 -9.71
CA GLN A 39 8.10 -6.65 -9.99
C GLN A 39 8.05 -5.20 -10.54
N SER A 40 8.67 -4.27 -9.84
CA SER A 40 8.65 -2.85 -10.21
C SER A 40 9.95 -2.12 -9.88
N LEU A 41 9.96 -0.81 -10.20
CA LEU A 41 11.08 0.07 -9.89
C LEU A 41 11.10 0.41 -8.40
N ILE A 42 12.30 0.64 -7.85
CA ILE A 42 12.50 1.03 -6.45
C ILE A 42 11.70 2.29 -6.07
N VAL A 43 11.57 3.25 -6.99
CA VAL A 43 10.78 4.47 -6.78
C VAL A 43 9.31 4.15 -6.51
N TRP A 44 8.75 3.11 -7.13
CA TRP A 44 7.36 2.69 -6.87
C TRP A 44 7.23 2.06 -5.50
N ALA A 45 8.18 1.24 -5.07
CA ALA A 45 8.18 0.67 -3.73
C ALA A 45 8.24 1.76 -2.64
N ILE A 46 9.10 2.77 -2.81
CA ILE A 46 9.18 3.94 -1.90
C ILE A 46 7.86 4.70 -1.90
N SER A 47 7.35 4.99 -3.10
CA SER A 47 6.14 5.78 -3.29
C SER A 47 4.90 5.10 -2.69
N GLU A 48 4.73 3.78 -2.88
CA GLU A 48 3.64 3.01 -2.29
C GLU A 48 3.83 2.76 -0.80
N GLY A 49 5.07 2.61 -0.32
CA GLY A 49 5.36 2.47 1.10
C GLY A 49 4.90 3.70 1.91
N ARG A 50 5.12 4.92 1.37
CA ARG A 50 4.65 6.17 2.02
C ARG A 50 3.13 6.24 2.08
N GLU A 51 2.44 5.91 0.99
CA GLU A 51 0.99 5.90 0.97
C GLU A 51 0.39 4.81 1.87
N ALA A 52 1.00 3.63 1.92
CA ALA A 52 0.59 2.57 2.83
C ALA A 52 0.75 3.00 4.30
N ALA A 53 1.84 3.69 4.65
CA ALA A 53 2.01 4.26 5.99
C ALA A 53 0.90 5.27 6.33
N ARG A 54 0.55 6.16 5.40
CA ARG A 54 -0.57 7.09 5.57
C ARG A 54 -1.90 6.34 5.77
N GLN A 55 -2.16 5.28 5.03
CA GLN A 55 -3.40 4.49 5.19
C GLN A 55 -3.44 3.73 6.52
N VAL A 56 -2.30 3.20 6.98
CA VAL A 56 -2.19 2.60 8.32
C VAL A 56 -2.50 3.63 9.39
N ASP A 57 -1.95 4.84 9.28
CA ASP A 57 -2.19 5.94 10.22
C ASP A 57 -3.66 6.38 10.22
N LEU A 58 -4.27 6.58 9.03
CA LEU A 58 -5.69 6.87 8.89
C LEU A 58 -6.57 5.77 9.51
N TYR A 59 -6.21 4.50 9.30
CA TYR A 59 -6.96 3.37 9.82
C TYR A 59 -6.91 3.29 11.35
N LEU A 60 -5.76 3.59 11.96
CA LEU A 60 -5.57 3.53 13.41
C LEU A 60 -6.09 4.79 14.13
N MET A 61 -5.87 5.96 13.55
CA MET A 61 -6.07 7.26 14.20
C MET A 61 -7.32 7.99 13.74
N GLY A 62 -7.90 7.62 12.58
CA GLY A 62 -9.05 8.29 11.95
C GLY A 62 -8.68 9.55 11.14
N SER A 63 -7.45 10.05 11.28
CA SER A 63 -6.87 11.17 10.53
C SER A 63 -5.36 10.96 10.36
N SER A 64 -4.72 11.61 9.39
CA SER A 64 -3.28 11.50 9.20
C SER A 64 -2.68 12.80 8.67
N ASP A 65 -1.57 13.20 9.31
CA ASP A 65 -0.72 14.33 8.88
C ASP A 65 0.42 13.87 7.96
N LEU A 66 0.55 12.56 7.69
CA LEU A 66 1.56 12.04 6.79
C LEU A 66 1.29 12.52 5.36
N PRO A 67 2.29 12.91 4.58
CA PRO A 67 2.08 13.41 3.21
C PRO A 67 1.45 12.35 2.28
N THR A 68 0.74 12.83 1.23
CA THR A 68 0.15 11.98 0.17
C THR A 68 0.51 12.50 -1.23
N LYS A 69 0.50 11.61 -2.22
CA LYS A 69 0.66 11.90 -3.65
C LYS A 69 -0.23 13.01 -4.15
N GLU A 70 -1.50 13.03 -3.74
CA GLU A 70 -2.49 13.99 -4.24
C GLU A 70 -2.24 15.43 -3.76
N GLY A 71 -1.42 15.61 -2.71
CA GLY A 71 -1.01 16.92 -2.18
C GLY A 71 0.30 17.47 -2.75
N GLY A 72 0.99 16.73 -3.63
CA GLY A 72 2.23 17.16 -4.26
C GLY A 72 3.39 17.32 -3.27
N ASP A 73 4.04 16.20 -2.94
CA ASP A 73 5.18 16.18 -2.01
C ASP A 73 6.52 15.83 -2.73
N LEU A 74 6.54 16.00 -4.05
CA LEU A 74 7.71 15.87 -4.90
C LEU A 74 8.03 17.26 -5.48
N PRO A 75 9.27 17.74 -5.45
CA PRO A 75 9.65 18.87 -6.29
C PRO A 75 9.34 18.48 -7.74
N GLY A 76 8.60 19.33 -8.45
CA GLY A 76 8.37 19.15 -9.88
C GLY A 76 9.72 19.09 -10.60
N VAL A 77 9.98 17.98 -11.25
CA VAL A 77 11.09 17.82 -12.22
C VAL A 77 10.51 17.48 -13.57
#